data_AF-A0A444WR58-F1
#
_entry.id   AF-A0A444WR58-F1
#
_cell.length_a   1.000
_cell.length_b   1.000
_cell.length_c   1.000
_cell.angle_alpha   90.00
_cell.angle_beta   90.00
_cell.angle_gamma   90.00
#
_symmetry.space_group_name_H-M   'P 1'
#
loop_
_entity.id
_entity.type
_entity.pdbx_description
1 polymer ?
#
loop_
_entity_poly.entity_id
_entity_poly.type
_entity_poly.pdbx_seq_one_letter_code
_entity_poly.pdbx_strand_id
1 'polypeptide(L)'
;MDYDKICFHVLIHTFLFAADRVFRADASTRQVYEEAAKEVALSVVNGINSSIFAYGQTSSGKTYTMSGVTEYTVADIFNYIQKHTEREFVLKFSAIEIYNESVRDLLSTDSTPLRLLDDPEVHVFISKEVAKVHVTNSLSF
;
A
#
# COMPACT_ATOMS: atom_id res chain seq x y z
N MET A 1 23.83 51.31 33.14
CA MET A 1 22.73 50.33 33.32
C MET A 1 22.38 49.86 31.93
N ASP A 2 22.99 48.76 31.54
CA ASP A 2 22.92 48.21 30.18
C ASP A 2 21.59 47.46 30.03
N TYR A 3 20.83 47.81 29.00
CA TYR A 3 19.64 47.06 28.60
C TYR A 3 20.03 46.13 27.45
N ASP A 4 20.51 44.94 27.78
CA ASP A 4 20.59 43.83 26.84
C ASP A 4 19.17 43.39 26.45
N LYS A 5 18.63 44.00 25.40
CA LYS A 5 17.42 43.54 24.73
C LYS A 5 17.80 42.38 23.81
N ILE A 6 17.63 41.16 24.30
CA ILE A 6 17.67 39.96 23.45
C ILE A 6 16.47 40.02 22.49
N CYS A 7 16.75 40.23 21.20
CA CYS A 7 15.75 40.21 20.14
C CYS A 7 15.71 38.80 19.51
N PHE A 8 14.63 38.04 19.77
CA PHE A 8 14.40 36.76 19.11
C PHE A 8 13.73 36.99 17.76
N HIS A 9 14.49 36.85 16.68
CA HIS A 9 13.92 36.89 15.33
C HIS A 9 13.39 35.49 14.96
N VAL A 10 12.10 35.25 15.15
CA VAL A 10 11.44 34.00 14.70
C VAL A 10 11.13 34.15 13.22
N LEU A 11 11.92 33.49 12.37
CA LEU A 11 11.70 33.46 10.93
C LEU A 11 10.78 32.28 10.61
N ILE A 12 9.49 32.54 10.39
CA ILE A 12 8.53 31.52 9.94
C ILE A 12 8.73 31.32 8.44
N HIS A 13 9.50 30.31 8.07
CA HIS A 13 9.67 29.91 6.67
C HIS A 13 8.40 29.19 6.21
N THR A 14 7.63 29.82 5.31
CA THR A 14 6.45 29.18 4.71
C THR A 14 6.91 28.30 3.55
N PHE A 15 6.80 26.98 3.69
CA PHE A 15 7.03 26.02 2.61
C PHE A 15 5.71 25.62 1.98
N LEU A 16 5.59 25.79 0.66
CA LEU A 16 4.46 25.30 -0.12
C LEU A 16 4.77 23.90 -0.64
N PHE A 17 3.86 22.96 -0.37
CA PHE A 17 3.91 21.60 -0.90
C PHE A 17 2.77 21.43 -1.89
N ALA A 18 3.10 20.96 -3.09
CA ALA A 18 2.11 20.56 -4.09
C ALA A 18 1.95 19.04 -4.06
N ALA A 19 0.71 18.59 -3.96
CA ALA A 19 0.30 17.19 -4.07
C ALA A 19 -1.02 17.15 -4.83
N ASP A 20 -1.32 16.04 -5.51
CA ASP A 20 -2.60 15.88 -6.22
C ASP A 20 -3.79 16.03 -5.27
N ARG A 21 -3.65 15.54 -4.03
CA ARG A 21 -4.63 15.67 -2.96
C ARG A 21 -3.96 15.81 -1.59
N VAL A 22 -4.62 16.54 -0.68
CA VAL A 22 -4.22 16.66 0.72
C VAL A 22 -5.42 16.34 1.60
N PHE A 23 -5.29 15.30 2.42
CA PHE A 23 -6.33 14.87 3.36
C PHE A 23 -6.05 15.43 4.75
N ARG A 24 -7.08 16.00 5.38
CA ARG A 24 -7.02 16.51 6.75
C ARG A 24 -7.30 15.39 7.77
N ALA A 25 -7.07 15.67 9.05
CA ALA A 25 -7.23 14.68 10.12
C ALA A 25 -8.67 14.17 10.30
N ASP A 26 -9.66 14.89 9.80
CA ASP A 26 -11.07 14.53 9.77
C ASP A 26 -11.46 13.67 8.56
N ALA A 27 -10.56 13.51 7.57
CA ALA A 27 -10.80 12.64 6.43
C ALA A 27 -10.81 11.17 6.88
N SER A 28 -11.85 10.44 6.46
CA SER A 28 -11.94 9.01 6.73
C SER A 28 -11.03 8.20 5.80
N THR A 29 -10.61 7.01 6.25
CA THR A 29 -9.86 6.07 5.38
C THR A 29 -10.63 5.71 4.12
N ARG A 30 -11.96 5.65 4.20
CA ARG A 30 -12.83 5.43 3.04
C ARG A 30 -12.71 6.55 2.02
N GLN A 31 -12.71 7.81 2.47
CA GLN A 31 -12.54 8.96 1.58
C GLN A 31 -11.16 8.94 0.92
N VAL A 32 -10.10 8.64 1.67
CA VAL A 32 -8.75 8.48 1.12
C VAL A 32 -8.72 7.39 0.05
N TYR A 33 -9.38 6.25 0.30
CA TYR A 33 -9.51 5.18 -0.68
C TYR A 33 -10.25 5.65 -1.94
N GLU A 34 -11.46 6.19 -1.79
CA GLU A 34 -12.32 6.57 -2.92
C GLU A 34 -11.69 7.65 -3.80
N GLU A 35 -10.99 8.63 -3.22
CA GLU A 35 -10.44 9.76 -3.96
C GLU A 35 -9.00 9.55 -4.46
N ALA A 36 -8.19 8.71 -3.81
CA ALA A 36 -6.75 8.59 -4.10
C ALA A 36 -6.32 7.20 -4.58
N ALA A 37 -6.96 6.13 -4.10
CA ALA A 37 -6.47 4.76 -4.32
C ALA A 37 -7.38 3.93 -5.24
N LYS A 38 -8.70 4.18 -5.26
CA LYS A 38 -9.70 3.31 -5.87
C LYS A 38 -9.49 3.09 -7.37
N GLU A 39 -9.16 4.16 -8.10
CA GLU A 39 -8.92 4.06 -9.55
C GLU A 39 -7.73 3.15 -9.86
N VAL A 40 -6.60 3.37 -9.15
CA VAL A 40 -5.38 2.55 -9.27
C VAL A 40 -5.63 1.12 -8.79
N ALA A 41 -6.40 0.95 -7.72
CA ALA A 41 -6.72 -0.37 -7.18
C ALA A 41 -7.59 -1.19 -8.14
N LEU A 42 -8.54 -0.57 -8.84
CA LEU A 42 -9.45 -1.25 -9.77
C LEU A 42 -8.91 -1.35 -11.19
N SER A 43 -7.80 -0.72 -11.56
CA SER A 43 -7.20 -0.96 -12.88
C SER A 43 -6.71 -2.42 -13.05
N VAL A 44 -6.47 -3.14 -11.95
CA VAL A 44 -6.08 -4.56 -11.97
C VAL A 44 -7.15 -5.48 -12.58
N VAL A 45 -8.44 -5.15 -12.42
CA VAL A 45 -9.52 -5.95 -13.02
C VAL A 45 -9.61 -5.77 -14.54
N ASN A 46 -8.93 -4.74 -15.07
CA ASN A 46 -8.74 -4.51 -16.50
C ASN A 46 -7.40 -5.08 -17.01
N GLY A 47 -6.66 -5.81 -16.19
CA GLY A 47 -5.37 -6.42 -16.55
C GLY A 47 -4.18 -5.46 -16.47
N ILE A 48 -4.31 -4.33 -15.78
CA ILE A 48 -3.22 -3.36 -15.59
C ILE A 48 -2.57 -3.57 -14.22
N ASN A 49 -1.24 -3.70 -14.18
CA ASN A 49 -0.50 -3.80 -12.92
C ASN A 49 -0.54 -2.47 -12.16
N SER A 50 -0.77 -2.54 -10.85
CA SER A 50 -0.92 -1.38 -9.98
C SER A 50 -0.10 -1.52 -8.71
N SER A 51 0.31 -0.38 -8.14
CA SER A 51 1.05 -0.35 -6.88
C SER A 51 0.64 0.86 -6.05
N ILE A 52 0.36 0.64 -4.76
CA ILE A 52 -0.01 1.68 -3.81
C ILE A 52 0.98 1.59 -2.64
N PHE A 53 1.60 2.71 -2.30
CA PHE A 53 2.58 2.79 -1.23
C PHE A 53 2.09 3.72 -0.12
N ALA A 54 2.33 3.33 1.13
CA ALA A 54 2.19 4.23 2.28
C ALA A 54 3.58 4.62 2.78
N TYR A 55 3.87 5.91 2.80
CA TYR A 55 5.16 6.46 3.25
C TYR A 55 4.95 7.46 4.40
N GLY A 56 5.92 7.53 5.31
CA GLY A 56 5.88 8.39 6.48
C GLY A 56 6.63 7.81 7.68
N GLN A 57 6.81 8.61 8.72
CA GLN A 57 7.48 8.18 9.95
C GLN A 57 6.67 7.16 10.76
N THR A 58 7.29 6.50 11.74
CA THR A 58 6.54 5.67 12.71
C THR A 58 5.48 6.51 13.41
N SER A 59 4.32 5.90 13.69
CA SER A 59 3.14 6.58 14.26
C SER A 59 2.43 7.58 13.31
N SER A 60 2.79 7.67 12.02
CA SER A 60 2.14 8.58 11.07
C SER A 60 0.85 8.03 10.43
N GLY A 61 0.37 6.86 10.85
CA GLY A 61 -0.86 6.25 10.30
C GLY A 61 -0.70 5.37 9.06
N LYS A 62 0.53 5.04 8.61
CA LYS A 62 0.76 4.17 7.43
C LYS A 62 -0.05 2.87 7.46
N THR A 63 0.08 2.10 8.54
CA THR A 63 -0.61 0.81 8.70
C THR A 63 -2.12 1.03 8.75
N TYR A 64 -2.59 2.04 9.47
CA TYR A 64 -4.01 2.37 9.58
C TYR A 64 -4.64 2.65 8.20
N THR A 65 -4.00 3.50 7.39
CA THR A 65 -4.48 3.81 6.04
C THR A 65 -4.40 2.60 5.12
N MET A 66 -3.26 1.88 5.11
CA MET A 66 -3.06 0.76 4.19
C MET A 66 -3.98 -0.44 4.50
N SER A 67 -4.27 -0.72 5.77
CA SER A 67 -5.24 -1.75 6.15
C SER A 67 -6.63 -1.44 5.58
N GLY A 68 -7.13 -0.23 5.79
CA GLY A 68 -8.44 0.15 5.23
C GLY A 68 -8.45 0.20 3.71
N VAL A 69 -7.39 0.70 3.06
CA VAL A 69 -7.28 0.66 1.59
C VAL A 69 -7.30 -0.79 1.07
N THR A 70 -6.63 -1.72 1.74
CA THR A 70 -6.63 -3.14 1.38
C THR A 70 -8.03 -3.74 1.51
N GLU A 71 -8.70 -3.51 2.64
CA GLU A 71 -10.07 -3.99 2.89
C GLU A 71 -11.06 -3.49 1.83
N TYR A 72 -11.08 -2.18 1.55
CA TYR A 72 -11.98 -1.61 0.55
C TYR A 72 -11.65 -2.09 -0.87
N THR A 73 -10.36 -2.24 -1.19
CA THR A 73 -9.93 -2.77 -2.50
C THR A 73 -10.43 -4.18 -2.71
N VAL A 74 -10.23 -5.08 -1.74
CA VAL A 74 -10.69 -6.47 -1.83
C VAL A 74 -12.21 -6.52 -1.98
N ALA A 75 -12.95 -5.73 -1.19
CA ALA A 75 -14.41 -5.66 -1.29
C ALA A 75 -14.88 -5.20 -2.68
N ASP A 76 -14.28 -4.14 -3.25
CA ASP A 76 -14.65 -3.64 -4.57
C ASP A 76 -14.24 -4.59 -5.71
N ILE A 77 -13.12 -5.30 -5.59
CA ILE A 77 -12.73 -6.35 -6.54
C ILE A 77 -13.75 -7.49 -6.52
N PHE A 78 -14.16 -7.97 -5.34
CA PHE A 78 -15.21 -9.01 -5.25
C PHE A 78 -16.55 -8.53 -5.80
N ASN A 79 -16.95 -7.30 -5.50
CA ASN A 79 -18.16 -6.70 -6.05
C ASN A 79 -18.09 -6.60 -7.59
N TYR A 80 -16.91 -6.29 -8.15
CA TYR A 80 -16.70 -6.28 -9.59
C TYR A 80 -16.84 -7.68 -10.20
N ILE A 81 -16.20 -8.69 -9.60
CA ILE A 81 -16.27 -10.09 -10.06
C ILE A 81 -17.72 -10.59 -10.06
N GLN A 82 -18.48 -10.34 -9.00
CA GLN A 82 -19.88 -10.77 -8.90
C GLN A 82 -20.79 -10.15 -9.99
N LYS A 83 -20.45 -8.97 -10.49
CA LYS A 83 -21.20 -8.27 -11.55
C LYS A 83 -20.83 -8.73 -12.96
N HIS A 84 -19.70 -9.42 -13.14
CA HIS A 84 -19.16 -9.82 -14.44
C HIS A 84 -19.12 -11.34 -14.57
N THR A 85 -20.30 -11.98 -14.57
CA THR A 85 -20.44 -13.44 -14.65
C THR A 85 -20.03 -14.03 -16.00
N GLU A 86 -19.79 -13.19 -17.00
CA GLU A 86 -19.30 -13.60 -18.32
C GLU A 86 -17.80 -13.92 -18.35
N ARG A 87 -17.08 -13.65 -17.25
CA ARG A 87 -15.63 -13.90 -17.11
C ARG A 87 -15.36 -14.77 -15.90
N GLU A 88 -14.37 -15.65 -16.04
CA GLU A 88 -13.84 -16.41 -14.90
C GLU A 88 -12.68 -15.63 -14.27
N PHE A 89 -12.73 -15.45 -12.94
CA PHE A 89 -11.71 -14.75 -12.18
C PHE A 89 -11.07 -15.68 -11.16
N VAL A 90 -9.75 -15.64 -11.07
CA VAL A 90 -8.98 -16.33 -10.02
C VAL A 90 -8.21 -15.30 -9.22
N LEU A 91 -8.59 -15.11 -7.95
CA LEU A 91 -7.90 -14.19 -7.06
C LEU A 91 -6.88 -14.94 -6.19
N LYS A 92 -5.62 -14.51 -6.25
CA LYS A 92 -4.52 -15.06 -5.46
C LYS A 92 -3.92 -13.95 -4.61
N PHE A 93 -3.67 -14.25 -3.34
CA PHE A 93 -3.04 -13.33 -2.40
C PHE A 93 -1.68 -13.86 -1.95
N SER A 94 -0.69 -12.97 -1.87
CA SER A 94 0.65 -13.24 -1.34
C SER A 94 1.06 -12.09 -0.43
N ALA A 95 1.75 -12.39 0.67
CA ALA A 95 2.26 -11.38 1.59
C ALA A 95 3.75 -11.59 1.86
N ILE A 96 4.53 -10.53 1.67
CA ILE A 96 5.98 -10.55 1.80
C ILE A 96 6.40 -9.41 2.72
N GLU A 97 7.37 -9.69 3.59
CA GLU A 97 8.05 -8.70 4.40
C GLU A 97 9.49 -8.52 3.89
N ILE A 98 9.95 -7.28 3.85
CA ILE A 98 11.36 -6.95 3.62
C ILE A 98 11.86 -6.28 4.90
N TYR A 99 12.74 -6.97 5.63
CA TYR A 99 13.32 -6.48 6.86
C TYR A 99 14.82 -6.76 6.88
N ASN A 100 15.62 -5.72 7.16
CA ASN A 100 17.09 -5.83 7.18
C ASN A 100 17.67 -6.51 5.92
N GLU A 101 17.22 -6.05 4.74
CA GLU A 101 17.60 -6.59 3.42
C GLU A 101 17.25 -8.08 3.20
N SER A 102 16.54 -8.69 4.14
CA SER A 102 16.05 -10.05 4.05
C SER A 102 14.59 -10.04 3.62
N VAL A 103 14.28 -10.77 2.56
CA VAL A 103 12.91 -10.97 2.08
C VAL A 103 12.34 -12.21 2.76
N ARG A 104 11.15 -12.10 3.35
CA ARG A 104 10.47 -13.20 4.04
C ARG A 104 9.05 -13.35 3.53
N ASP A 105 8.66 -14.59 3.24
CA ASP A 105 7.27 -14.94 2.96
C ASP A 105 6.49 -14.99 4.28
N LEU A 106 5.41 -14.21 4.38
CA LEU A 106 4.56 -14.16 5.57
C LEU A 106 3.50 -15.26 5.61
N LEU A 107 3.23 -15.92 4.47
CA LEU A 107 2.23 -16.99 4.35
C LEU A 107 2.87 -18.39 4.34
N SER A 108 4.19 -18.48 4.18
CA SER A 108 4.92 -19.74 4.24
C SER A 108 5.24 -20.16 5.68
N THR A 109 5.19 -21.46 5.95
CA THR A 109 5.74 -22.05 7.17
C THR A 109 7.27 -22.18 7.13
N ASP A 110 7.87 -22.07 5.93
CA ASP A 110 9.31 -22.02 5.73
C ASP A 110 9.82 -20.60 6.03
N SER A 111 10.68 -20.48 7.05
CA SER A 111 11.28 -19.21 7.45
C SER A 111 12.57 -18.87 6.70
N THR A 112 12.95 -19.64 5.68
CA THR A 112 14.14 -19.34 4.90
C THR A 112 13.98 -18.03 4.13
N PRO A 113 14.95 -17.10 4.24
CA PRO A 113 14.93 -15.88 3.45
C PRO A 113 14.84 -16.18 1.95
N LEU A 114 13.94 -15.46 1.30
CA LEU A 114 13.81 -15.43 -0.14
C LEU A 114 14.97 -14.60 -0.72
N ARG A 115 15.60 -15.08 -1.79
CA ARG A 115 16.63 -14.32 -2.51
C ARG A 115 15.99 -13.60 -3.69
N LEU A 116 16.45 -12.39 -3.96
CA LEU A 116 16.15 -11.71 -5.22
C LEU A 116 17.15 -12.22 -6.27
N LEU A 117 16.64 -12.56 -7.45
CA LEU A 117 17.41 -12.98 -8.60
C LEU A 117 17.10 -12.02 -9.76
N ASP A 118 18.12 -11.65 -10.51
CA ASP A 118 17.96 -10.82 -11.69
C ASP A 118 17.83 -11.72 -12.93
N ASP A 119 16.73 -11.58 -13.67
CA ASP A 119 16.58 -12.16 -15.01
C ASP A 119 16.80 -11.07 -16.08
N PRO A 120 17.70 -11.29 -17.06
CA PRO A 120 17.93 -10.35 -18.17
C PRO A 120 16.69 -10.08 -19.05
N GLU A 121 15.74 -11.01 -19.10
CA GLU A 121 14.52 -10.93 -19.92
C GLU A 121 13.28 -10.60 -19.07
N VAL A 122 13.22 -11.03 -17.80
CA VAL A 122 12.01 -10.99 -16.96
C VAL A 122 12.05 -9.94 -15.83
N HIS A 123 13.14 -9.16 -15.71
CA HIS A 123 13.41 -8.26 -14.56
C HIS A 123 13.66 -9.04 -13.24
N VAL A 124 13.73 -8.34 -12.11
CA VAL A 124 14.00 -8.91 -10.78
C VAL A 124 12.85 -9.81 -10.34
N PHE A 125 13.16 -11.06 -9.99
CA PHE A 125 12.20 -12.05 -9.50
C PHE A 125 12.67 -12.71 -8.19
N ILE A 126 11.75 -13.36 -7.49
CA ILE A 126 12.03 -14.03 -6.22
C ILE A 126 12.47 -15.48 -6.48
N SER A 127 13.58 -15.90 -5.86
CA SER A 127 14.26 -17.18 -6.10
C SER A 127 13.43 -18.43 -5.81
N LYS A 128 12.35 -18.28 -5.04
CA LYS A 128 11.41 -19.35 -4.70
C LYS A 128 10.01 -18.85 -5.00
N GLU A 129 9.11 -19.78 -5.33
CA GLU A 129 7.70 -19.44 -5.45
C GLU A 129 7.16 -18.98 -4.09
N VAL A 130 6.61 -17.77 -4.07
CA VAL A 130 5.94 -17.19 -2.91
C VAL A 130 4.61 -17.90 -2.71
N ALA A 131 4.28 -18.21 -1.46
CA ALA A 131 3.01 -18.81 -1.09
C ALA A 131 1.84 -17.93 -1.56
N LYS A 132 0.88 -18.58 -2.22
CA LYS A 132 -0.33 -17.95 -2.76
C LYS A 132 -1.55 -18.61 -2.13
N VAL A 133 -2.38 -17.80 -1.48
CA VAL A 133 -3.66 -18.25 -0.94
C VAL A 133 -4.75 -17.91 -1.97
N HIS A 134 -5.59 -18.90 -2.28
CA HIS A 134 -6.81 -18.65 -3.08
C HIS A 134 -7.81 -17.90 -2.21
N VAL A 135 -8.24 -16.74 -2.68
CA VAL A 135 -9.18 -15.90 -1.95
C VAL A 135 -10.58 -16.18 -2.49
N THR A 136 -11.45 -16.75 -1.66
CA THR A 136 -12.86 -16.94 -1.96
C THR A 136 -13.71 -15.94 -1.19
N ASN A 137 -14.95 -15.71 -1.65
CA ASN A 137 -15.92 -14.76 -1.06
C ASN A 137 -16.32 -15.08 0.40
N SER A 138 -15.73 -16.13 1.00
CA SER A 138 -15.98 -16.62 2.35
C SER A 138 -14.84 -16.35 3.35
N LEU A 139 -13.76 -15.69 2.92
CA LEU A 139 -12.68 -15.29 3.83
C LEU A 139 -12.84 -13.82 4.21
N SER A 140 -13.50 -13.61 5.35
CA SER A 140 -13.31 -12.40 6.14
C SER A 140 -11.87 -12.42 6.65
N PHE A 141 -11.09 -11.37 6.36
CA PHE A 141 -9.85 -11.13 7.11
C PHE A 141 -10.17 -10.76 8.56
#